data_AF-A0A166CWW8-F1
#
_entry.id   AF-A0A166CWW8-F1
#
_cell.length_a   1.000
_cell.length_b   1.000
_cell.length_c   1.000
_cell.angle_alpha   90.00
_cell.angle_beta   90.00
_cell.angle_gamma   90.00
#
_symmetry.space_group_name_H-M   'P 1'
#
loop_
_entity.id
_entity.type
_entity.pdbx_description
1 polymer ?
#
loop_
_entity_poly.entity_id
_entity_poly.type
_entity_poly.pdbx_seq_one_letter_code
_entity_poly.pdbx_strand_id
1 'polypeptide(L)'
;MFKEDLIYKNNHIPRILLGTAPFTAEGYFGHRSRLYQLDLEDNPGNIAEIIKKANNIGVKGINLNTNEKLLKGFDIAIENGVEMSVVGIIGKSDINYMFPDYEKAKKADWEEDINILSKYNTKIILIDEFITDSYDFELLENILTEIKDNGYISGIITSFPFKTTEKLLRSSIKDLFDFYMVPVNKLGYMMDTDSFLDNQRQKLSNLLNKLDKKVIINKILAAGIQQPEEAFNFLKTLDYAEMVSIGVSSIKETEKDFGLLQKL
;
A
#
# COMPACT_ATOMS: atom_id res chain seq x y z
N MET A 1 -8.09 5.64 -16.49
CA MET A 1 -8.50 5.77 -15.08
C MET A 1 -7.54 6.67 -14.29
N PHE A 2 -6.22 6.42 -14.33
CA PHE A 2 -5.23 7.10 -13.49
C PHE A 2 -4.24 7.98 -14.30
N LYS A 3 -4.74 8.74 -15.28
CA LYS A 3 -3.89 9.47 -16.23
C LYS A 3 -3.21 10.71 -15.66
N GLU A 4 -3.83 11.31 -14.65
CA GLU A 4 -3.37 12.53 -14.00
C GLU A 4 -3.14 12.26 -12.52
N ASP A 5 -2.27 13.06 -11.91
CA ASP A 5 -2.07 13.03 -10.47
C ASP A 5 -3.36 13.42 -9.73
N LEU A 6 -3.56 12.82 -8.56
CA LEU A 6 -4.59 13.27 -7.63
C LEU A 6 -4.10 14.56 -6.97
N ILE A 7 -4.84 15.64 -7.15
CA ILE A 7 -4.59 16.90 -6.43
C ILE A 7 -5.30 16.82 -5.08
N TYR A 8 -4.54 16.80 -3.98
CA TYR A 8 -5.08 16.75 -2.63
C TYR A 8 -4.27 17.62 -1.67
N LYS A 9 -4.92 18.54 -0.94
CA LYS A 9 -4.28 19.48 -0.01
C LYS A 9 -3.01 20.13 -0.60
N ASN A 10 -3.12 20.68 -1.82
CA ASN A 10 -2.03 21.29 -2.59
C ASN A 10 -0.85 20.37 -2.98
N ASN A 11 -1.00 19.06 -2.86
CA ASN A 11 -0.02 18.08 -3.31
C ASN A 11 -0.48 17.41 -4.60
N HIS A 12 0.46 17.17 -5.51
CA HIS A 12 0.30 16.30 -6.67
C HIS A 12 0.70 14.88 -6.26
N ILE A 13 -0.25 13.96 -6.28
CA ILE A 13 -0.06 12.59 -5.77
C ILE A 13 -0.22 11.60 -6.94
N PRO A 14 0.86 10.89 -7.34
CA PRO A 14 0.78 9.87 -8.37
C PRO A 14 -0.21 8.78 -8.01
N ARG A 15 -1.18 8.52 -8.89
CA ARG A 15 -2.28 7.57 -8.61
C ARG A 15 -1.91 6.10 -8.80
N ILE A 16 -0.77 5.84 -9.44
CA ILE A 16 -0.18 4.52 -9.60
C ILE A 16 1.09 4.45 -8.75
N LEU A 17 1.11 3.51 -7.82
CA LEU A 17 2.24 3.28 -6.92
C LEU A 17 2.92 1.95 -7.25
N LEU A 18 4.25 1.96 -7.25
CA LEU A 18 5.05 0.75 -7.12
C LEU A 18 4.94 0.24 -5.68
N GLY A 19 4.22 -0.87 -5.50
CA GLY A 19 4.16 -1.60 -4.25
C GLY A 19 5.44 -2.39 -4.00
N THR A 20 5.90 -2.39 -2.75
CA THR A 20 7.24 -2.93 -2.38
C THR A 20 7.19 -4.26 -1.65
N ALA A 21 6.00 -4.85 -1.46
CA ALA A 21 5.88 -6.12 -0.74
C ALA A 21 6.71 -7.29 -1.30
N PRO A 22 6.89 -7.45 -2.62
CA PRO A 22 7.84 -8.44 -3.14
C PRO A 22 9.29 -8.15 -2.71
N PHE A 23 9.67 -6.89 -2.49
CA PHE A 23 11.03 -6.50 -2.11
C PHE A 23 11.35 -6.84 -0.66
N THR A 24 10.33 -6.95 0.20
CA THR A 24 10.45 -7.37 1.61
C THR A 24 10.06 -8.83 1.83
N ALA A 25 9.90 -9.61 0.75
CA ALA A 25 9.70 -11.06 0.80
C ALA A 25 8.57 -11.53 1.73
N GLU A 26 7.48 -10.77 1.83
CA GLU A 26 6.41 -11.01 2.81
C GLU A 26 5.90 -12.47 2.80
N GLY A 27 5.61 -13.04 3.97
CA GLY A 27 5.29 -14.47 4.11
C GLY A 27 4.02 -14.94 3.38
N TYR A 28 3.09 -14.03 3.08
CA TYR A 28 1.87 -14.37 2.36
C TYR A 28 2.07 -14.74 0.88
N PHE A 29 3.27 -14.55 0.31
CA PHE A 29 3.60 -15.06 -1.01
C PHE A 29 3.93 -16.56 -1.04
N GLY A 30 3.96 -17.22 0.14
CA GLY A 30 4.21 -18.66 0.26
C GLY A 30 5.60 -19.05 -0.23
N HIS A 31 5.70 -20.08 -1.07
CA HIS A 31 7.00 -20.53 -1.60
C HIS A 31 7.77 -19.44 -2.39
N ARG A 32 7.06 -18.45 -2.97
CA ARG A 32 7.71 -17.33 -3.67
C ARG A 32 8.42 -16.37 -2.72
N SER A 33 8.02 -16.29 -1.45
CA SER A 33 8.72 -15.45 -0.45
C SER A 33 10.21 -15.77 -0.38
N ARG A 34 10.58 -17.06 -0.46
CA ARG A 34 11.99 -17.46 -0.46
C ARG A 34 12.75 -17.00 -1.71
N LEU A 35 12.10 -17.03 -2.87
CA LEU A 35 12.70 -16.52 -4.11
C LEU A 35 12.88 -15.01 -4.04
N TYR A 36 11.85 -14.30 -3.57
CA TYR A 36 11.91 -12.86 -3.35
C TYR A 36 12.96 -12.44 -2.33
N GLN A 37 13.15 -13.22 -1.27
CA GLN A 37 14.22 -12.98 -0.32
C GLN A 37 15.59 -13.05 -1.00
N LEU A 38 15.84 -14.12 -1.76
CA LEU A 38 17.11 -14.34 -2.43
C LEU A 38 17.35 -13.33 -3.55
N ASP A 39 16.35 -13.05 -4.38
CA ASP A 39 16.53 -12.25 -5.60
C ASP A 39 16.36 -10.75 -5.34
N LEU A 40 15.64 -10.34 -4.30
CA LEU A 40 15.26 -8.94 -4.07
C LEU A 40 15.70 -8.46 -2.70
N GLU A 41 15.16 -9.02 -1.62
CA GLU A 41 15.41 -8.53 -0.26
C GLU A 41 16.92 -8.50 0.04
N ASP A 42 17.62 -9.62 -0.19
CA ASP A 42 19.06 -9.74 0.01
C ASP A 42 19.90 -9.04 -1.07
N ASN A 43 19.26 -8.52 -2.13
CA ASN A 43 19.92 -7.86 -3.27
C ASN A 43 19.32 -6.48 -3.58
N PRO A 44 19.64 -5.44 -2.78
CA PRO A 44 19.18 -4.07 -3.00
C PRO A 44 19.42 -3.50 -4.40
N GLY A 45 20.46 -3.97 -5.11
CA GLY A 45 20.72 -3.58 -6.51
C GLY A 45 19.62 -4.05 -7.46
N ASN A 46 19.05 -5.24 -7.25
CA ASN A 46 17.94 -5.74 -8.07
C ASN A 46 16.66 -4.94 -7.79
N ILE A 47 16.42 -4.58 -6.53
CA ILE A 47 15.34 -3.65 -6.15
C ILE A 47 15.51 -2.32 -6.90
N ALA A 48 16.72 -1.75 -6.88
CA ALA A 48 17.02 -0.48 -7.53
C ALA A 48 16.74 -0.51 -9.05
N GLU A 49 17.13 -1.59 -9.74
CA GLU A 49 16.87 -1.74 -11.18
C GLU A 49 15.37 -1.85 -11.50
N ILE A 50 14.58 -2.52 -10.65
CA ILE A 50 13.12 -2.59 -10.81
C ILE A 50 12.50 -1.21 -10.60
N ILE A 51 12.90 -0.48 -9.56
CA ILE A 51 12.42 0.88 -9.26
C ILE A 51 12.78 1.83 -10.42
N LYS A 52 14.04 1.79 -10.88
CA LYS A 52 14.50 2.58 -12.04
C LYS A 52 13.71 2.26 -13.29
N LYS A 53 13.44 0.98 -13.55
CA LYS A 53 12.61 0.58 -14.69
C LYS A 53 11.20 1.14 -14.58
N ALA A 54 10.57 1.05 -13.41
CA ALA A 54 9.24 1.60 -13.16
C ALA A 54 9.21 3.11 -13.40
N ASN A 55 10.25 3.84 -12.94
CA ASN A 55 10.35 5.28 -13.18
C ASN A 55 10.47 5.63 -14.67
N ASN A 56 11.31 4.90 -15.40
CA ASN A 56 11.56 5.13 -16.82
C ASN A 56 10.30 4.93 -17.69
N ILE A 57 9.39 4.07 -17.27
CA ILE A 57 8.11 3.88 -17.95
C ILE A 57 7.02 4.82 -17.44
N GLY A 58 7.32 5.73 -16.51
CA GLY A 58 6.42 6.79 -16.07
C GLY A 58 5.70 6.53 -14.74
N VAL A 59 6.07 5.52 -13.98
CA VAL A 59 5.57 5.35 -12.60
C VAL A 59 6.30 6.35 -11.70
N LYS A 60 5.54 7.27 -11.10
CA LYS A 60 6.10 8.36 -10.27
C LYS A 60 5.82 8.22 -8.79
N GLY A 61 5.07 7.20 -8.36
CA GLY A 61 4.79 6.92 -6.95
C GLY A 61 5.38 5.58 -6.52
N ILE A 62 5.82 5.50 -5.26
CA ILE A 62 6.25 4.27 -4.60
C ILE A 62 5.60 4.17 -3.22
N ASN A 63 5.20 2.96 -2.84
CA ASN A 63 4.71 2.68 -1.50
C ASN A 63 5.82 2.02 -0.69
N LEU A 64 6.43 2.78 0.24
CA LEU A 64 7.71 2.46 0.88
C LEU A 64 7.53 2.24 2.39
N ASN A 65 8.17 1.20 2.95
CA ASN A 65 8.31 1.05 4.40
C ASN A 65 9.78 1.22 4.79
N THR A 66 10.07 1.15 6.08
CA THR A 66 11.39 1.46 6.66
C THR A 66 12.34 0.26 6.76
N ASN A 67 12.05 -0.84 6.06
CA ASN A 67 12.99 -1.96 5.98
C ASN A 67 14.34 -1.51 5.38
N GLU A 68 15.42 -1.72 6.11
CA GLU A 68 16.76 -1.21 5.75
C GLU A 68 17.22 -1.64 4.35
N LYS A 69 16.94 -2.88 3.95
CA LYS A 69 17.36 -3.41 2.64
C LYS A 69 16.54 -2.80 1.50
N LEU A 70 15.24 -2.60 1.73
CA LEU A 70 14.36 -1.88 0.81
C LEU A 70 14.81 -0.42 0.65
N LEU A 71 15.05 0.29 1.76
CA LEU A 71 15.53 1.67 1.74
C LEU A 71 16.85 1.79 0.99
N LYS A 72 17.80 0.89 1.25
CA LYS A 72 19.06 0.83 0.50
C LYS A 72 18.85 0.65 -1.01
N GLY A 73 17.89 -0.18 -1.42
CA GLY A 73 17.55 -0.35 -2.83
C GLY A 73 16.94 0.92 -3.44
N PHE A 74 16.13 1.63 -2.67
CA PHE A 74 15.56 2.90 -3.10
C PHE A 74 16.59 4.03 -3.15
N ASP A 75 17.52 4.11 -2.20
CA ASP A 75 18.63 5.06 -2.18
C ASP A 75 19.50 4.89 -3.43
N ILE A 76 19.89 3.65 -3.77
CA ILE A 76 20.63 3.35 -5.01
C ILE A 76 19.84 3.83 -6.23
N ALA A 77 18.52 3.66 -6.26
CA ALA A 77 17.70 4.13 -7.37
C ALA A 77 17.72 5.67 -7.47
N ILE A 78 17.61 6.39 -6.35
CA ILE A 78 17.67 7.86 -6.28
C ILE A 78 19.04 8.36 -6.75
N GLU A 79 20.13 7.74 -6.28
CA GLU A 79 21.50 8.04 -6.72
C GLU A 79 21.66 7.88 -8.24
N ASN A 80 20.88 6.97 -8.84
CA ASN A 80 20.81 6.75 -10.29
C ASN A 80 19.79 7.64 -11.02
N GLY A 81 19.33 8.72 -10.38
CA GLY A 81 18.46 9.74 -10.98
C GLY A 81 16.96 9.41 -10.95
N VAL A 82 16.52 8.45 -10.13
CA VAL A 82 15.10 8.19 -9.94
C VAL A 82 14.45 9.27 -9.07
N GLU A 83 13.37 9.84 -9.58
CA GLU A 83 12.50 10.75 -8.84
C GLU A 83 11.11 10.12 -8.67
N MET A 84 10.72 9.83 -7.43
CA MET A 84 9.39 9.33 -7.08
C MET A 84 8.85 10.04 -5.84
N SER A 85 7.52 10.20 -5.79
CA SER A 85 6.81 10.59 -4.57
C SER A 85 6.55 9.35 -3.71
N VAL A 86 6.75 9.49 -2.41
CA VAL A 86 6.64 8.38 -1.46
C VAL A 86 5.28 8.42 -0.73
N VAL A 87 4.62 7.27 -0.72
CA VAL A 87 3.56 6.91 0.22
C VAL A 87 4.19 5.97 1.26
N GLY A 88 4.53 6.52 2.41
CA GLY A 88 5.22 5.82 3.48
C GLY A 88 4.29 4.89 4.28
N ILE A 89 4.84 3.81 4.80
CA ILE A 89 4.18 2.91 5.77
C ILE A 89 5.01 2.90 7.05
N ILE A 90 4.35 3.18 8.18
CA ILE A 90 4.97 3.18 9.51
C ILE A 90 4.35 2.10 10.41
N GLY A 91 5.06 1.73 11.46
CA GLY A 91 4.60 0.77 12.45
C GLY A 91 4.59 -0.67 11.95
N LYS A 92 5.37 -0.95 10.90
CA LYS A 92 5.50 -2.31 10.37
C LYS A 92 6.31 -3.13 11.36
N SER A 93 5.78 -4.30 11.73
CA SER A 93 6.41 -5.22 12.67
C SER A 93 6.55 -6.61 12.05
N ASP A 94 7.54 -7.36 12.50
CA ASP A 94 7.73 -8.76 12.08
C ASP A 94 6.65 -9.65 12.71
N ILE A 95 5.52 -9.79 12.02
CA ILE A 95 4.33 -10.52 12.48
C ILE A 95 3.95 -11.61 11.49
N ASN A 96 3.55 -12.75 12.05
CA ASN A 96 2.96 -13.82 11.27
C ASN A 96 1.53 -13.44 10.84
N TYR A 97 1.31 -13.25 9.54
CA TYR A 97 0.00 -12.93 8.97
C TYR A 97 -1.10 -13.95 9.28
N MET A 98 -0.77 -15.22 9.51
CA MET A 98 -1.76 -16.25 9.85
C MET A 98 -2.21 -16.18 11.31
N PHE A 99 -1.33 -15.76 12.21
CA PHE A 99 -1.56 -15.67 13.64
C PHE A 99 -0.97 -14.36 14.16
N PRO A 100 -1.61 -13.22 13.83
CA PRO A 100 -1.05 -11.92 14.14
C PRO A 100 -1.06 -11.65 15.64
N ASP A 101 0.08 -11.22 16.17
CA ASP A 101 0.21 -10.72 17.53
C ASP A 101 0.02 -9.19 17.51
N TYR A 102 -1.24 -8.77 17.70
CA TYR A 102 -1.59 -7.36 17.72
C TYR A 102 -0.96 -6.60 18.89
N GLU A 103 -0.66 -7.27 20.02
CA GLU A 103 0.04 -6.62 21.15
C GLU A 103 1.50 -6.34 20.82
N LYS A 104 2.13 -7.19 20.01
CA LYS A 104 3.44 -6.89 19.42
C LYS A 104 3.35 -5.76 18.39
N ALA A 105 2.32 -5.77 17.54
CA ALA A 105 2.14 -4.74 16.49
C ALA A 105 2.09 -3.33 17.07
N LYS A 106 1.31 -3.14 18.14
CA LYS A 106 1.14 -1.85 18.82
C LYS A 106 2.41 -1.26 19.43
N LYS A 107 3.49 -2.06 19.53
CA LYS A 107 4.79 -1.65 20.08
C LYS A 107 5.83 -1.36 19.00
N ALA A 108 5.45 -1.37 17.73
CA ALA A 108 6.34 -0.97 16.65
C ALA A 108 6.82 0.48 16.85
N ASP A 109 8.05 0.77 16.43
CA ASP A 109 8.66 2.09 16.55
C ASP A 109 8.24 3.00 15.38
N TRP A 110 6.96 3.36 15.38
CA TRP A 110 6.36 4.16 14.32
C TRP A 110 6.84 5.63 14.34
N GLU A 111 7.38 6.12 15.46
CA GLU A 111 7.96 7.47 15.58
C GLU A 111 9.27 7.57 14.80
N GLU A 112 10.18 6.61 14.99
CA GLU A 112 11.42 6.57 14.22
C GLU A 112 11.15 6.33 12.73
N ASP A 113 10.09 5.59 12.39
CA ASP A 113 9.72 5.41 10.99
C ASP A 113 9.38 6.74 10.29
N ILE A 114 8.72 7.68 10.99
CA ILE A 114 8.43 9.02 10.46
C ILE A 114 9.75 9.79 10.22
N ASN A 115 10.71 9.71 11.14
CA ASN A 115 12.03 10.35 11.00
C ASN A 115 12.82 9.79 9.82
N ILE A 116 12.74 8.48 9.58
CA ILE A 116 13.39 7.85 8.44
C ILE A 116 12.72 8.30 7.15
N LEU A 117 11.38 8.29 7.09
CA LEU A 117 10.62 8.66 5.90
C LEU A 117 10.73 10.15 5.54
N SER A 118 11.07 11.03 6.48
CA SER A 118 11.26 12.46 6.22
C SER A 118 12.44 12.79 5.31
N LYS A 119 13.39 11.84 5.17
CA LYS A 119 14.56 11.96 4.29
C LYS A 119 14.20 11.81 2.81
N TYR A 120 13.00 11.33 2.51
CA TYR A 120 12.51 11.10 1.17
C TYR A 120 11.43 12.11 0.77
N ASN A 121 11.04 12.11 -0.50
CA ASN A 121 9.93 12.94 -1.01
C ASN A 121 8.55 12.36 -0.57
N THR A 122 8.34 12.24 0.73
CA THR A 122 7.14 11.65 1.35
C THR A 122 6.00 12.65 1.39
N LYS A 123 4.83 12.23 0.92
CA LYS A 123 3.60 13.06 0.87
C LYS A 123 2.51 12.51 1.78
N ILE A 124 2.36 11.18 1.78
CA ILE A 124 1.38 10.45 2.58
C ILE A 124 2.13 9.49 3.49
N ILE A 125 1.69 9.39 4.75
CA ILE A 125 2.12 8.33 5.66
C ILE A 125 0.88 7.52 6.07
N LEU A 126 1.01 6.20 5.95
CA LEU A 126 -0.02 5.22 6.29
C LEU A 126 0.41 4.38 7.50
N ILE A 127 -0.52 4.17 8.43
CA ILE A 127 -0.31 3.24 9.55
C ILE A 127 -0.51 1.80 9.07
N ASP A 128 0.43 0.91 9.40
CA ASP A 128 0.38 -0.51 9.04
C ASP A 128 -0.93 -1.20 9.46
N GLU A 129 -1.30 -2.22 8.69
CA GLU A 129 -2.54 -2.97 8.84
C GLU A 129 -2.68 -3.66 10.19
N PHE A 130 -1.60 -4.15 10.80
CA PHE A 130 -1.70 -4.83 12.09
C PHE A 130 -1.98 -3.86 13.23
N ILE A 131 -1.44 -2.64 13.19
CA ILE A 131 -1.79 -1.61 14.19
C ILE A 131 -3.24 -1.18 13.97
N THR A 132 -3.64 -0.91 12.73
CA THR A 132 -5.02 -0.50 12.40
C THR A 132 -6.05 -1.54 12.81
N ASP A 133 -5.80 -2.82 12.50
CA ASP A 133 -6.73 -3.91 12.75
C ASP A 133 -6.70 -4.43 14.21
N SER A 134 -5.82 -3.89 15.06
CA SER A 134 -5.88 -4.05 16.51
C SER A 134 -7.08 -3.33 17.14
N TYR A 135 -7.63 -2.33 16.43
CA TYR A 135 -8.73 -1.46 16.86
C TYR A 135 -8.46 -0.66 18.15
N ASP A 136 -7.19 -0.45 18.49
CA ASP A 136 -6.78 0.47 19.54
C ASP A 136 -6.89 1.92 19.04
N PHE A 137 -8.10 2.49 19.16
CA PHE A 137 -8.40 3.81 18.60
C PHE A 137 -7.66 4.95 19.32
N GLU A 138 -7.31 4.78 20.59
CA GLU A 138 -6.49 5.78 21.31
C GLU A 138 -5.07 5.81 20.73
N LEU A 139 -4.46 4.64 20.49
CA LEU A 139 -3.18 4.57 19.81
C LEU A 139 -3.24 5.13 18.39
N LEU A 140 -4.26 4.75 17.60
CA LEU A 140 -4.41 5.27 16.23
C LEU A 140 -4.61 6.79 16.20
N GLU A 141 -5.36 7.34 17.15
CA GLU A 141 -5.53 8.79 17.30
C GLU A 141 -4.20 9.50 17.55
N ASN A 142 -3.37 8.96 18.45
CA ASN A 142 -2.03 9.49 18.74
C ASN A 142 -1.15 9.47 17.48
N ILE A 143 -1.07 8.33 16.79
CA ILE A 143 -0.23 8.18 15.58
C ILE A 143 -0.71 9.10 14.46
N LEU A 144 -2.03 9.15 14.20
CA LEU A 144 -2.59 10.01 13.14
C LEU A 144 -2.35 11.50 13.42
N THR A 145 -2.37 11.90 14.69
CA THR A 145 -2.08 13.27 15.11
C THR A 145 -0.60 13.58 14.88
N GLU A 146 0.31 12.70 15.29
CA GLU A 146 1.76 12.90 15.08
C GLU A 146 2.11 13.00 13.58
N ILE A 147 1.52 12.16 12.73
CA ILE A 147 1.70 12.24 11.26
C ILE A 147 1.32 13.64 10.74
N LYS A 148 0.20 14.18 11.21
CA LYS A 148 -0.31 15.50 10.78
C LYS A 148 0.53 16.64 11.32
N ASP A 149 0.98 16.55 12.57
CA ASP A 149 1.81 17.58 13.21
C ASP A 149 3.19 17.70 12.52
N ASN A 150 3.68 16.59 11.93
CA ASN A 150 4.84 16.57 11.06
C ASN A 150 4.56 17.02 9.61
N GLY A 151 3.34 17.48 9.31
CA GLY A 151 2.96 18.08 8.03
C GLY A 151 2.61 17.09 6.92
N TYR A 152 2.47 15.79 7.22
CA TYR A 152 2.10 14.78 6.23
C TYR A 152 0.60 14.59 6.11
N ILE A 153 0.18 14.05 4.96
CA ILE A 153 -1.18 13.55 4.80
C ILE A 153 -1.27 12.17 5.45
N SER A 154 -2.19 12.00 6.38
CA SER A 154 -2.34 10.77 7.16
C SER A 154 -3.31 9.78 6.52
N GLY A 155 -3.00 8.49 6.64
CA GLY A 155 -3.91 7.40 6.26
C GLY A 155 -3.69 6.14 7.07
N ILE A 156 -4.50 5.13 6.79
CA ILE A 156 -4.43 3.81 7.45
C ILE A 156 -4.53 2.70 6.41
N ILE A 157 -3.97 1.54 6.73
CA ILE A 157 -4.07 0.31 5.92
C ILE A 157 -4.92 -0.70 6.70
N THR A 158 -5.69 -1.54 6.02
CA THR A 158 -6.34 -2.69 6.67
C THR A 158 -6.09 -3.96 5.87
N SER A 159 -6.18 -5.11 6.54
CA SER A 159 -6.35 -6.42 5.92
C SER A 159 -7.81 -6.92 5.94
N PHE A 160 -8.74 -6.23 6.63
CA PHE A 160 -10.15 -6.61 6.77
C PHE A 160 -11.09 -5.50 6.23
N PRO A 161 -11.18 -5.32 4.89
CA PRO A 161 -11.90 -4.21 4.27
C PRO A 161 -13.37 -4.07 4.68
N PHE A 162 -14.09 -5.15 5.00
CA PHE A 162 -15.48 -5.03 5.46
C PHE A 162 -15.55 -4.67 6.95
N LYS A 163 -14.97 -5.50 7.81
CA LYS A 163 -15.04 -5.40 9.27
C LYS A 163 -14.40 -4.12 9.79
N THR A 164 -13.23 -3.75 9.28
CA THR A 164 -12.52 -2.55 9.71
C THR A 164 -13.26 -1.30 9.25
N THR A 165 -13.77 -1.26 8.01
CA THR A 165 -14.60 -0.12 7.55
C THR A 165 -15.87 0.06 8.39
N GLU A 166 -16.57 -1.01 8.74
CA GLU A 166 -17.77 -0.94 9.60
C GLU A 166 -17.46 -0.37 10.99
N LYS A 167 -16.29 -0.67 11.55
CA LYS A 167 -15.81 -0.12 12.82
C LYS A 167 -15.41 1.35 12.70
N LEU A 168 -14.68 1.72 11.66
CA LEU A 168 -14.23 3.09 11.41
C LEU A 168 -15.39 4.07 11.22
N LEU A 169 -16.50 3.62 10.62
CA LEU A 169 -17.71 4.44 10.49
C LEU A 169 -18.30 4.89 11.84
N ARG A 170 -17.91 4.25 12.95
CA ARG A 170 -18.38 4.51 14.31
C ARG A 170 -17.26 4.94 15.26
N SER A 171 -16.03 5.09 14.78
CA SER A 171 -14.86 5.39 15.63
C SER A 171 -14.66 6.90 15.79
N SER A 172 -13.94 7.30 16.85
CA SER A 172 -13.51 8.69 17.07
C SER A 172 -12.53 9.17 16.00
N ILE A 173 -11.74 8.25 15.44
CA ILE A 173 -10.67 8.57 14.49
C ILE A 173 -11.16 8.79 13.05
N LYS A 174 -12.46 8.65 12.76
CA LYS A 174 -13.00 8.72 11.39
C LYS A 174 -12.50 9.96 10.65
N ASP A 175 -12.47 11.12 11.31
CA ASP A 175 -12.09 12.40 10.69
C ASP A 175 -10.59 12.71 10.83
N LEU A 176 -9.82 11.79 11.44
CA LEU A 176 -8.40 11.96 11.67
C LEU A 176 -7.51 11.46 10.53
N PHE A 177 -8.07 10.84 9.50
CA PHE A 177 -7.30 10.39 8.33
C PHE A 177 -8.00 10.73 7.01
N ASP A 178 -7.18 10.80 5.95
CA ASP A 178 -7.59 11.21 4.61
C ASP A 178 -7.58 10.02 3.63
N PHE A 179 -6.58 9.15 3.76
CA PHE A 179 -6.35 8.01 2.87
C PHE A 179 -6.62 6.67 3.55
N TYR A 180 -7.20 5.74 2.80
CA TYR A 180 -7.48 4.39 3.27
C TYR A 180 -7.00 3.37 2.25
N MET A 181 -5.99 2.57 2.61
CA MET A 181 -5.51 1.50 1.75
C MET A 181 -6.20 0.19 2.09
N VAL A 182 -6.82 -0.43 1.09
CA VAL A 182 -7.68 -1.61 1.25
C VAL A 182 -7.33 -2.70 0.22
N PRO A 183 -7.34 -3.98 0.62
CA PRO A 183 -7.16 -5.08 -0.31
C PRO A 183 -8.45 -5.29 -1.09
N VAL A 184 -8.34 -5.22 -2.41
CA VAL A 184 -9.45 -5.52 -3.31
C VAL A 184 -8.94 -6.24 -4.54
N ASN A 185 -9.48 -7.41 -4.81
CA ASN A 185 -9.27 -8.16 -6.05
C ASN A 185 -10.54 -8.93 -6.41
N LYS A 186 -10.63 -9.42 -7.65
CA LYS A 186 -11.85 -10.06 -8.17
C LYS A 186 -12.18 -11.35 -7.41
N LEU A 187 -11.17 -11.98 -6.83
CA LEU A 187 -11.26 -13.28 -6.16
C LEU A 187 -11.68 -13.19 -4.68
N GLY A 188 -11.61 -12.00 -4.05
CA GLY A 188 -11.77 -11.89 -2.60
C GLY A 188 -10.53 -12.37 -1.80
N TYR A 189 -9.40 -12.59 -2.47
CA TYR A 189 -8.20 -13.14 -1.84
C TYR A 189 -7.58 -12.14 -0.85
N MET A 190 -7.23 -12.60 0.36
CA MET A 190 -6.74 -11.75 1.46
C MET A 190 -7.68 -10.58 1.78
N MET A 191 -8.98 -10.84 1.68
CA MET A 191 -10.05 -9.98 2.16
C MET A 191 -10.87 -10.78 3.17
N ASP A 192 -11.63 -10.08 4.02
CA ASP A 192 -12.51 -10.68 5.02
C ASP A 192 -13.86 -11.11 4.42
N THR A 193 -13.79 -11.85 3.32
CA THR A 193 -14.95 -12.39 2.62
C THR A 193 -14.62 -13.68 1.89
N ASP A 194 -15.54 -14.64 1.88
CA ASP A 194 -15.36 -15.93 1.19
C ASP A 194 -15.45 -15.81 -0.33
N SER A 195 -16.14 -14.78 -0.84
CA SER A 195 -16.26 -14.51 -2.27
C SER A 195 -16.54 -13.03 -2.51
N PHE A 196 -16.02 -12.49 -3.61
CA PHE A 196 -16.23 -11.09 -3.97
C PHE A 196 -17.13 -10.96 -5.21
N LEU A 197 -18.37 -11.42 -5.06
CA LEU A 197 -19.45 -11.33 -6.06
C LEU A 197 -20.22 -10.00 -5.93
N ASP A 198 -21.23 -9.78 -6.78
CA ASP A 198 -21.92 -8.49 -6.93
C ASP A 198 -22.48 -7.94 -5.61
N ASN A 199 -23.10 -8.78 -4.77
CA ASN A 199 -23.64 -8.33 -3.48
C ASN A 199 -22.53 -7.83 -2.53
N GLN A 200 -21.40 -8.54 -2.46
CA GLN A 200 -20.24 -8.16 -1.64
C GLN A 200 -19.57 -6.91 -2.20
N ARG A 201 -19.48 -6.78 -3.53
CA ARG A 201 -18.95 -5.58 -4.20
C ARG A 201 -19.79 -4.35 -3.89
N GLN A 202 -21.11 -4.46 -4.02
CA GLN A 202 -22.03 -3.37 -3.68
C GLN A 202 -21.96 -3.03 -2.19
N LYS A 203 -21.86 -4.05 -1.31
CA LYS A 203 -21.69 -3.82 0.13
C LYS A 203 -20.40 -3.05 0.42
N LEU A 204 -19.26 -3.45 -0.17
CA LEU A 204 -17.99 -2.78 0.07
C LEU A 204 -17.98 -1.36 -0.51
N SER A 205 -18.48 -1.17 -1.75
CA SER A 205 -18.63 0.15 -2.37
C SER A 205 -19.46 1.08 -1.47
N ASN A 206 -20.61 0.62 -0.97
CA ASN A 206 -21.44 1.39 -0.04
C ASN A 206 -20.73 1.74 1.27
N LEU A 207 -19.90 0.84 1.81
CA LEU A 207 -19.15 1.09 3.04
C LEU A 207 -18.05 2.14 2.81
N LEU A 208 -17.26 2.00 1.75
CA LEU A 208 -16.16 2.91 1.43
C LEU A 208 -16.67 4.30 1.04
N ASN A 209 -17.74 4.37 0.25
CA ASN A 209 -18.38 5.64 -0.11
C ASN A 209 -18.97 6.36 1.12
N LYS A 210 -19.48 5.62 2.12
CA LYS A 210 -19.94 6.22 3.40
C LYS A 210 -18.79 6.67 4.30
N LEU A 211 -17.64 6.00 4.23
CA LEU A 211 -16.46 6.39 5.00
C LEU A 211 -15.87 7.71 4.47
N ASP A 212 -16.04 7.97 3.18
CA ASP A 212 -15.68 9.20 2.47
C ASP A 212 -14.19 9.54 2.61
N LYS A 213 -13.35 8.62 2.11
CA LYS A 213 -11.88 8.69 2.14
C LYS A 213 -11.31 8.46 0.75
N LYS A 214 -10.06 8.89 0.54
CA LYS A 214 -9.34 8.56 -0.69
C LYS A 214 -8.82 7.14 -0.62
N VAL A 215 -9.39 6.25 -1.43
CA VAL A 215 -9.11 4.82 -1.36
C VAL A 215 -7.92 4.46 -2.25
N ILE A 216 -6.94 3.79 -1.65
CA ILE A 216 -5.80 3.17 -2.35
C ILE A 216 -6.05 1.68 -2.41
N ILE A 217 -6.19 1.12 -3.62
CA ILE A 217 -6.34 -0.32 -3.79
C ILE A 217 -4.98 -0.99 -3.71
N ASN A 218 -4.82 -1.97 -2.82
CA ASN A 218 -3.69 -2.89 -2.84
C ASN A 218 -4.17 -4.32 -3.14
N LYS A 219 -3.22 -5.25 -3.31
CA LYS A 219 -3.47 -6.68 -3.56
C LYS A 219 -4.39 -6.97 -4.77
N ILE A 220 -4.48 -6.06 -5.75
CA ILE A 220 -5.34 -6.21 -6.96
C ILE A 220 -5.00 -7.45 -7.80
N LEU A 221 -3.75 -7.91 -7.74
CA LEU A 221 -3.26 -9.12 -8.43
C LEU A 221 -3.46 -10.41 -7.60
N ALA A 222 -4.10 -10.35 -6.42
CA ALA A 222 -4.29 -11.49 -5.52
C ALA A 222 -2.96 -12.24 -5.26
N ALA A 223 -1.92 -11.51 -4.85
CA ALA A 223 -0.56 -12.01 -4.71
C ALA A 223 -0.03 -12.73 -5.98
N GLY A 224 -0.45 -12.32 -7.18
CA GLY A 224 -0.03 -12.91 -8.46
C GLY A 224 -0.82 -14.17 -8.86
N ILE A 225 -1.91 -14.52 -8.17
CA ILE A 225 -2.86 -15.55 -8.61
C ILE A 225 -3.69 -15.03 -9.80
N GLN A 226 -4.10 -13.76 -9.72
CA GLN A 226 -4.93 -13.11 -10.74
C GLN A 226 -4.05 -12.46 -11.81
N GLN A 227 -4.36 -12.71 -13.08
CA GLN A 227 -3.58 -12.16 -14.20
C GLN A 227 -3.76 -10.64 -14.33
N PRO A 228 -2.71 -9.88 -14.72
CA PRO A 228 -2.78 -8.43 -14.83
C PRO A 228 -3.92 -7.91 -15.71
N GLU A 229 -4.15 -8.50 -16.90
CA GLU A 229 -5.23 -8.05 -17.79
C GLU A 229 -6.62 -8.20 -17.15
N GLU A 230 -6.86 -9.33 -16.47
CA GLU A 230 -8.11 -9.56 -15.74
C GLU A 230 -8.25 -8.60 -14.56
N ALA A 231 -7.17 -8.42 -13.80
CA ALA A 231 -7.13 -7.56 -12.63
C ALA A 231 -7.43 -6.10 -12.94
N PHE A 232 -6.84 -5.59 -14.01
CA PHE A 232 -7.00 -4.20 -14.42
C PHE A 232 -8.34 -3.93 -15.09
N ASN A 233 -8.92 -4.91 -15.78
CA ASN A 233 -10.31 -4.81 -16.23
C ASN A 233 -11.29 -4.79 -15.05
N PHE A 234 -11.03 -5.58 -14.01
CA PHE A 234 -11.80 -5.53 -12.78
C PHE A 234 -11.63 -4.19 -12.03
N LEU A 235 -10.41 -3.66 -11.97
CA LEU A 235 -10.13 -2.37 -11.32
C LEU A 235 -10.99 -1.22 -11.88
N LYS A 236 -11.27 -1.22 -13.20
CA LYS A 236 -12.16 -0.23 -13.84
C LYS A 236 -13.59 -0.27 -13.33
N THR A 237 -14.02 -1.36 -12.71
CA THR A 237 -15.39 -1.49 -12.17
C THR A 237 -15.51 -0.98 -10.74
N LEU A 238 -14.41 -0.54 -10.11
CA LEU A 238 -14.39 -0.05 -8.74
C LEU A 238 -14.58 1.46 -8.73
N ASP A 239 -15.78 1.92 -8.37
CA ASP A 239 -16.17 3.34 -8.35
C ASP A 239 -15.46 4.16 -7.26
N TYR A 240 -14.97 3.48 -6.22
CA TYR A 240 -14.26 4.08 -5.09
C TYR A 240 -12.73 4.13 -5.26
N ALA A 241 -12.16 3.49 -6.30
CA ALA A 241 -10.71 3.38 -6.44
C ALA A 241 -10.09 4.69 -6.92
N GLU A 242 -9.42 5.41 -6.01
CA GLU A 242 -8.75 6.67 -6.34
C GLU A 242 -7.28 6.44 -6.72
N MET A 243 -6.63 5.45 -6.12
CA MET A 243 -5.24 5.09 -6.40
C MET A 243 -5.08 3.57 -6.38
N VAL A 244 -3.96 3.08 -6.91
CA VAL A 244 -3.61 1.65 -6.87
C VAL A 244 -2.13 1.46 -6.58
N SER A 245 -1.82 0.48 -5.72
CA SER A 245 -0.47 0.00 -5.44
C SER A 245 -0.33 -1.44 -5.94
N ILE A 246 0.61 -1.68 -6.86
CA ILE A 246 0.89 -3.02 -7.39
C ILE A 246 2.34 -3.41 -7.15
N GLY A 247 2.55 -4.63 -6.65
CA GLY A 247 3.89 -5.20 -6.49
C GLY A 247 4.30 -5.98 -7.73
N VAL A 248 5.55 -5.78 -8.15
CA VAL A 248 6.20 -6.53 -9.22
C VAL A 248 7.56 -7.03 -8.70
N SER A 249 8.01 -8.17 -9.20
CA SER A 249 9.22 -8.86 -8.73
C SER A 249 10.35 -8.94 -9.76
N SER A 250 10.12 -8.42 -10.98
CA SER A 250 11.14 -8.41 -12.03
C SER A 250 10.93 -7.26 -13.01
N ILE A 251 11.98 -6.88 -13.73
CA ILE A 251 11.93 -5.89 -14.82
C ILE A 251 10.86 -6.24 -15.87
N LYS A 252 10.71 -7.54 -16.18
CA LYS A 252 9.72 -8.02 -17.16
C LYS A 252 8.29 -7.79 -16.68
N GLU A 253 8.02 -8.08 -15.40
CA GLU A 253 6.72 -7.78 -14.78
C GLU A 253 6.48 -6.27 -14.74
N THR A 254 7.49 -5.46 -14.42
CA THR A 254 7.40 -4.00 -14.45
C THR A 254 6.96 -3.49 -15.82
N GLU A 255 7.59 -3.94 -16.89
CA GLU A 255 7.23 -3.54 -18.27
C GLU A 255 5.81 -3.96 -18.64
N LYS A 256 5.46 -5.21 -18.36
CA LYS A 256 4.14 -5.75 -18.72
C LYS A 256 3.04 -5.06 -17.92
N ASP A 257 3.15 -5.05 -16.61
CA ASP A 257 2.03 -4.76 -15.72
C ASP A 257 1.75 -3.26 -15.66
N PHE A 258 2.77 -2.43 -15.48
CA PHE A 258 2.58 -0.98 -15.56
C PHE A 258 2.26 -0.51 -16.99
N GLY A 259 2.82 -1.17 -18.02
CA GLY A 259 2.48 -0.89 -19.41
C GLY A 259 1.02 -1.18 -19.75
N LEU A 260 0.40 -2.16 -19.09
CA LEU A 260 -1.05 -2.40 -19.16
C LEU A 260 -1.84 -1.39 -18.32
N LEU A 261 -1.38 -1.11 -17.10
CA LEU A 261 -2.06 -0.23 -16.14
C LEU A 261 -2.16 1.22 -16.65
N GLN A 262 -1.12 1.72 -17.32
CA GLN A 262 -1.10 3.07 -17.91
C GLN A 262 -2.05 3.22 -19.11
N LYS A 263 -2.49 2.11 -19.72
CA LYS A 263 -3.46 2.11 -20.83
C LYS A 263 -4.91 2.14 -20.34
N LEU A 264 -5.17 2.03 -19.03
CA LEU A 264 -6.52 2.16 -18.46
C LEU A 264 -7.01 3.61 -18.46
#